data_AF-V9KZQ2-F1
#
_entry.id   AF-V9KZQ2-F1
#
_cell.length_a   1.000
_cell.length_b   1.000
_cell.length_c   1.000
_cell.angle_alpha   90.00
_cell.angle_beta   90.00
_cell.angle_gamma   90.00
#
_symmetry.space_group_name_H-M   'P 1'
#
loop_
_entity.id
_entity.type
_entity.pdbx_description
1 polymer ?
#
loop_
_entity_poly.entity_id
_entity_poly.type
_entity_poly.pdbx_seq_one_letter_code
_entity_poly.pdbx_strand_id
1 'polypeptide(L)'
;MFQKSIVNGDGTHPLFAYLKEKLPYPDDDPVSFMKDPQSINWSPVCRSDISWNFEKFLIGPDGEPFKRYSKKFETIQIEPDIQRLLKVAK
;
A
#
# COMPACT_ATOMS: atom_id res chain seq x y z
N MET A 1 -19.16 -10.78 3.76
CA MET A 1 -19.55 -9.52 4.45
C MET A 1 -18.38 -8.56 4.33
N PHE A 2 -18.59 -7.33 3.86
CA PHE A 2 -17.52 -6.33 3.71
C PHE A 2 -17.63 -5.30 4.85
N GLN A 3 -16.49 -4.92 5.43
CA GLN A 3 -16.41 -3.91 6.49
C GLN A 3 -15.37 -2.86 6.11
N LYS A 4 -15.62 -1.60 6.48
CA LYS A 4 -14.63 -0.54 6.39
C LYS A 4 -13.55 -0.78 7.46
N SER A 5 -12.30 -0.84 7.02
CA SER A 5 -11.13 -0.95 7.91
C SER A 5 -10.34 0.36 7.93
N ILE A 6 -9.70 0.63 9.07
CA ILE A 6 -8.79 1.76 9.24
C ILE A 6 -7.39 1.32 8.78
N VAL A 7 -6.71 2.15 7.99
CA VAL A 7 -5.41 1.81 7.37
C VAL A 7 -4.23 2.64 7.90
N ASN A 8 -4.49 3.72 8.63
CA ASN A 8 -3.50 4.60 9.25
C ASN A 8 -3.89 4.99 10.69
N GLY A 9 -2.92 5.44 11.48
CA GLY A 9 -3.10 5.83 12.89
C GLY A 9 -3.28 4.65 13.86
N ASP A 10 -3.63 4.95 15.11
CA ASP A 10 -3.71 3.96 16.22
C ASP A 10 -4.68 2.80 15.95
N GLY A 11 -5.73 3.04 15.16
CA GLY A 11 -6.71 2.02 14.78
C GLY A 11 -6.32 1.17 13.58
N THR A 12 -5.08 1.27 13.07
CA THR A 12 -4.67 0.58 11.84
C THR A 12 -4.89 -0.93 11.94
N HIS A 13 -5.61 -1.48 10.98
CA HIS A 13 -5.82 -2.91 10.88
C HIS A 13 -4.48 -3.67 10.74
N PRO A 14 -4.26 -4.80 11.43
CA PRO A 14 -2.95 -5.47 11.48
C PRO A 14 -2.32 -5.78 10.12
N LEU A 15 -3.15 -6.17 9.13
CA LEU A 15 -2.69 -6.37 7.75
C LEU A 15 -2.00 -5.11 7.17
N PHE A 16 -2.60 -3.93 7.33
CA PHE A 16 -2.03 -2.70 6.80
C PHE A 16 -0.83 -2.23 7.60
N ALA A 17 -0.78 -2.50 8.91
CA ALA A 17 0.42 -2.26 9.71
C ALA A 17 1.60 -3.10 9.17
N TYR A 18 1.39 -4.40 8.96
CA TYR A 18 2.37 -5.31 8.38
C TYR A 18 2.81 -4.89 6.97
N LEU A 19 1.87 -4.55 6.08
CA LEU A 19 2.19 -4.13 4.71
C LEU A 19 3.00 -2.82 4.67
N LYS A 20 2.67 -1.84 5.52
CA LYS A 20 3.41 -0.56 5.64
C LYS A 20 4.78 -0.74 6.28
N GLU A 21 4.97 -1.73 7.14
CA GLU A 21 6.28 -2.06 7.70
C GLU A 21 7.19 -2.69 6.64
N LYS A 22 6.67 -3.66 5.88
CA LYS A 22 7.44 -4.39 4.85
C LYS A 22 7.72 -3.55 3.61
N LEU A 23 6.78 -2.69 3.21
CA LEU A 23 6.87 -1.83 2.04
C LEU A 23 6.57 -0.39 2.45
N PRO A 24 7.54 0.30 3.09
CA PRO A 24 7.32 1.61 3.70
C PRO A 24 6.98 2.70 2.70
N TYR A 25 7.40 2.58 1.45
CA TYR A 25 7.20 3.59 0.41
C TYR A 25 6.73 2.96 -0.89
N PRO A 26 5.90 3.65 -1.68
CA PRO A 26 5.63 3.26 -3.07
C PRO A 26 6.91 3.27 -3.91
N ASP A 27 7.06 2.27 -4.78
CA ASP A 27 8.22 2.14 -5.68
C ASP A 27 8.29 3.30 -6.71
N ASP A 28 7.12 3.74 -7.20
CA ASP A 28 7.00 4.78 -8.22
C ASP A 28 7.04 6.22 -7.68
N ASP A 29 6.71 6.43 -6.40
CA ASP A 29 6.66 7.76 -5.77
C ASP A 29 6.98 7.65 -4.26
N PRO A 30 8.27 7.55 -3.88
CA PRO A 30 8.67 7.26 -2.50
C PRO A 30 8.60 8.47 -1.57
N VAL A 31 8.36 9.67 -2.10
CA VAL A 31 8.46 10.94 -1.35
C VAL A 31 7.12 11.64 -1.18
N SER A 32 6.19 11.47 -2.12
CA SER A 32 4.92 12.19 -2.06
C SER A 32 3.97 11.55 -1.04
N PHE A 33 3.47 12.36 -0.12
CA PHE A 33 2.45 11.95 0.84
C PHE A 33 1.12 12.68 0.57
N MET A 34 0.78 13.67 1.38
CA MET A 34 -0.37 14.55 1.18
C MET A 34 0.08 15.96 0.87
N LYS A 35 -0.60 16.61 -0.08
CA LYS A 35 -0.32 18.02 -0.42
C LYS A 35 -0.91 18.97 0.60
N ASP A 36 -2.13 18.69 1.05
CA ASP A 36 -2.84 19.48 2.04
C ASP A 36 -2.78 18.77 3.41
N PRO A 37 -2.10 19.36 4.40
CA PRO A 37 -2.03 18.79 5.75
C PRO A 37 -3.40 18.64 6.43
N GLN A 38 -4.41 19.44 6.06
CA GLN A 38 -5.76 19.34 6.65
C GLN A 38 -6.49 18.06 6.25
N SER A 39 -6.03 17.39 5.19
CA SER A 39 -6.55 16.09 4.76
C SER A 39 -6.07 14.93 5.64
N ILE A 40 -5.12 15.17 6.56
CA ILE A 40 -4.62 14.17 7.51
C ILE A 40 -5.47 14.24 8.79
N ASN A 41 -6.33 13.24 8.98
CA ASN A 41 -7.27 13.17 10.11
C ASN A 41 -7.05 11.95 11.02
N TRP A 42 -5.83 11.41 11.04
CA TRP A 42 -5.42 10.29 11.90
C TRP A 42 -4.18 10.63 12.72
N SER A 43 -3.97 9.88 13.79
CA SER A 43 -2.81 9.98 14.68
C SER A 43 -2.42 8.59 15.19
N PRO A 44 -1.13 8.30 15.41
CA PRO A 44 0.02 9.10 14.99
C PRO A 44 0.17 9.10 13.46
N VAL A 45 0.85 10.12 12.94
CA VAL A 45 1.21 10.19 11.52
C VAL A 45 2.60 9.57 11.33
N CYS A 46 2.69 8.58 10.45
CA CYS A 46 3.91 7.84 10.16
C CYS A 46 4.37 8.08 8.72
N ARG A 47 5.69 8.04 8.49
CA ARG A 47 6.27 8.23 7.14
C ARG A 47 5.81 7.17 6.13
N SER A 48 5.41 6.00 6.60
CA SER A 48 4.96 4.89 5.77
C SER A 48 3.44 4.86 5.53
N ASP A 49 2.70 5.84 6.07
CA ASP A 49 1.25 5.90 5.96
C ASP A 49 0.77 5.90 4.50
N ILE A 50 -0.43 5.37 4.30
CA ILE A 50 -1.09 5.35 2.99
C ILE A 50 -1.58 6.77 2.70
N SER A 51 -1.12 7.31 1.58
CA SER A 51 -1.25 8.73 1.25
C SER A 51 -2.61 9.11 0.65
N TRP A 52 -3.36 8.14 0.12
CA TRP A 52 -4.72 8.32 -0.40
C TRP A 52 -5.40 6.98 -0.74
N ASN A 53 -6.65 7.08 -1.19
CA ASN A 53 -7.36 6.00 -1.85
C ASN A 53 -6.58 5.46 -3.05
N PHE A 54 -6.69 4.15 -3.29
CA PHE A 54 -6.07 3.43 -4.39
C PHE A 54 -4.54 3.40 -4.36
N GLU A 55 -3.87 3.41 -3.20
CA GLU A 55 -2.55 2.74 -3.14
C GLU A 55 -2.72 1.23 -3.25
N LYS A 56 -1.73 0.55 -3.84
CA LYS A 56 -1.81 -0.88 -4.12
C LYS A 56 -0.61 -1.59 -3.51
N PHE A 57 -0.87 -2.79 -2.98
CA PHE A 57 0.15 -3.71 -2.55
C PHE A 57 0.00 -4.98 -3.38
N LEU A 58 1.08 -5.44 -3.99
CA LEU A 58 1.15 -6.74 -4.65
C LEU A 58 1.83 -7.72 -3.69
N ILE A 59 1.19 -8.88 -3.50
CA ILE A 59 1.63 -9.93 -2.57
C ILE A 59 2.00 -11.14 -3.43
N GLY A 60 3.14 -11.77 -3.11
CA GLY A 60 3.63 -12.98 -3.76
C GLY A 60 2.78 -14.22 -3.46
N PRO A 61 2.94 -15.30 -4.23
CA PRO A 61 2.24 -16.57 -3.99
C PRO A 61 2.65 -17.25 -2.68
N ASP A 62 3.80 -16.89 -2.12
CA ASP A 62 4.28 -17.30 -0.80
C ASP A 62 3.67 -16.49 0.37
N GLY A 63 2.85 -15.48 0.06
CA GLY A 63 2.25 -14.58 1.04
C GLY A 63 3.13 -13.38 1.41
N GLU A 64 4.33 -13.25 0.84
CA GLU A 64 5.24 -12.15 1.18
C GLU A 64 4.93 -10.89 0.35
N PRO A 65 4.98 -9.68 0.95
CA PRO A 65 4.79 -8.43 0.22
C PRO A 65 5.86 -8.24 -0.86
N PHE A 66 5.41 -8.04 -2.11
CA PHE A 66 6.30 -7.95 -3.26
C PHE A 66 6.62 -6.50 -3.64
N LYS A 67 5.59 -5.66 -3.81
CA LYS A 67 5.75 -4.27 -4.24
C LYS A 67 4.56 -3.40 -3.82
N ARG A 68 4.83 -2.13 -3.51
CA ARG A 68 3.82 -1.10 -3.23
C ARG A 68 3.81 -0.06 -4.35
N TYR A 69 2.62 0.36 -4.76
CA TYR A 69 2.41 1.33 -5.83
C TYR A 69 1.57 2.51 -5.33
N SER A 70 1.90 3.71 -5.80
CA SER A 70 1.27 4.94 -5.36
C SER A 70 -0.18 5.03 -5.85
N LYS A 71 -0.91 6.00 -5.28
CA LYS A 71 -2.27 6.33 -5.73
C LYS A 71 -2.37 6.69 -7.21
N LYS A 72 -1.30 7.21 -7.80
CA LYS A 72 -1.26 7.63 -9.22
C LYS A 72 -0.86 6.50 -10.16
N PHE A 73 -0.24 5.43 -9.65
CA PHE A 73 0.15 4.31 -10.48
C PHE A 73 -1.08 3.63 -11.06
N GLU A 74 -1.16 3.53 -12.38
CA GLU A 74 -2.31 2.92 -13.03
C GLU A 74 -2.37 1.42 -12.72
N THR A 75 -3.52 0.93 -12.27
CA THR A 75 -3.68 -0.48 -11.89
C THR A 75 -3.34 -1.43 -13.04
N ILE A 76 -3.61 -1.03 -14.30
CA ILE A 76 -3.28 -1.86 -15.47
C ILE A 76 -1.76 -2.04 -15.65
N GLN A 77 -0.95 -1.06 -15.22
CA GLN A 77 0.51 -1.13 -15.30
C GLN A 77 1.11 -2.11 -14.26
N ILE A 78 0.29 -2.66 -13.36
CA ILE A 78 0.70 -3.72 -12.41
C ILE A 78 0.71 -5.10 -13.12
N GLU A 79 0.05 -5.23 -14.28
CA GLU A 79 -0.06 -6.49 -15.03
C GLU A 79 1.29 -7.20 -15.26
N PRO A 80 2.38 -6.53 -15.70
CA PRO A 80 3.65 -7.22 -15.93
C PRO A 80 4.24 -7.84 -14.64
N ASP A 81 4.06 -7.17 -13.50
CA ASP A 81 4.51 -7.68 -12.20
C ASP A 81 3.67 -8.87 -11.76
N ILE A 82 2.35 -8.85 -12.01
CA ILE A 82 1.45 -9.99 -11.77
C ILE A 82 1.86 -11.18 -12.66
N GLN A 83 2.06 -10.97 -13.97
CA GLN A 83 2.48 -12.00 -14.91
C GLN A 83 3.82 -12.64 -14.51
N ARG A 84 4.74 -11.84 -13.94
CA ARG A 84 6.00 -12.35 -13.39
C ARG A 84 5.76 -13.26 -12.18
N LEU A 85 4.90 -12.85 -11.24
CA LEU A 85 4.61 -13.66 -10.05
C LEU A 85 3.84 -14.94 -10.36
N LEU A 86 2.96 -14.92 -11.37
CA LEU A 86 2.26 -16.13 -11.83
C LEU A 86 3.20 -17.20 -12.40
N LYS A 87 4.32 -16.81 -13.01
CA LYS A 87 5.32 -17.77 -13.55
C LYS A 87 6.12 -18.49 -12.47
N VAL A 88 6.19 -17.94 -11.26
CA VAL A 88 6.94 -18.52 -10.13
C VAL A 88 6.02 -19.21 -9.11
N ALA A 89 4.70 -19.00 -9.21
CA ALA A 89 3.71 -19.75 -8.45
C ALA A 89 3.73 -21.21 -8.93
N LYS A 90 4.01 -22.14 -8.00
CA LYS A 90 3.96 -23.59 -8.25
C LYS A 90 2.56 -24.14 -8.02
#